data_AF-A0A7W9STL5-F1
#
_entry.id   AF-A0A7W9STL5-F1
#
_cell.length_a   1.000
_cell.length_b   1.000
_cell.length_c   1.000
_cell.angle_alpha   90.00
_cell.angle_beta   90.00
_cell.angle_gamma   90.00
#
_symmetry.space_group_name_H-M   'P 1'
#
loop_
_entity.id
_entity.type
_entity.pdbx_description
1 polymer ?
#
loop_
_entity_poly.entity_id
_entity_poly.type
_entity_poly.pdbx_seq_one_letter_code
_entity_poly.pdbx_strand_id
1 'polypeptide(L)'
;MTTWKNYWLDHCATKPSEIISDNEDIEVQRTKLTGMIDRRDDKASRGNDLAVRARSGIKFTYGADSAQYKQAGGTPLSERKPRTKKSSS
;
A
#
# COMPACT_ATOMS: atom_id res chain seq x y z
N MET A 1 26.55 37.38 40.45
CA MET A 1 25.27 36.64 40.53
C MET A 1 24.53 36.81 39.20
N THR A 2 24.86 36.01 38.19
CA THR A 2 24.32 36.17 36.81
C THR A 2 23.94 34.83 36.17
N THR A 3 23.88 33.75 36.96
CA THR A 3 23.79 32.39 36.43
C THR A 3 22.36 31.94 36.15
N TRP A 4 21.37 32.42 36.88
CA TRP A 4 19.99 31.91 36.77
C TRP A 4 19.17 32.56 35.66
N LYS A 5 19.29 33.88 35.46
CA LYS A 5 18.58 34.59 34.39
C LYS A 5 19.01 34.12 33.00
N ASN A 6 20.30 33.88 32.80
CA ASN A 6 20.83 33.45 31.51
C ASN A 6 20.43 31.99 31.21
N TYR A 7 20.48 31.10 32.20
CA TYR A 7 20.07 29.70 32.03
C TYR A 7 18.60 29.55 31.63
N TRP A 8 17.72 30.36 32.22
CA TRP A 8 16.28 30.34 31.92
C TRP A 8 15.97 30.90 30.53
N LEU A 9 16.65 31.97 30.12
CA LEU A 9 16.52 32.55 28.78
C LEU A 9 17.01 31.58 27.69
N ASP A 10 18.16 30.94 27.89
CA ASP A 10 18.68 29.94 26.96
C ASP A 10 17.74 28.74 26.85
N HIS A 11 17.28 28.18 27.97
CA HIS A 11 16.35 27.04 27.97
C HIS A 11 14.96 27.34 27.39
N CYS A 12 14.50 28.59 27.50
CA CYS A 12 13.24 29.01 26.88
C CYS A 12 13.38 29.26 25.39
N ALA A 13 14.57 29.64 24.91
CA ALA A 13 14.85 29.88 23.50
C ALA A 13 15.20 28.61 22.71
N THR A 14 15.88 27.63 23.32
CA THR A 14 16.34 26.41 22.64
C THR A 14 15.24 25.38 22.41
N LYS A 15 14.34 25.17 23.39
CA LYS A 15 13.27 24.15 23.28
C LYS A 15 12.36 24.37 22.07
N PRO A 16 11.90 25.60 21.76
CA PRO A 16 11.12 25.83 20.54
C PRO A 16 11.90 25.50 19.26
N SER A 17 13.19 25.83 19.20
CA SER A 17 14.00 25.51 18.01
C SER A 17 14.27 24.02 17.84
N GLU A 18 14.45 23.28 18.93
CA GLU A 18 14.59 21.82 18.91
C GLU A 18 13.28 21.18 18.41
N ILE A 19 12.13 21.62 18.92
CA ILE A 19 10.81 21.14 18.47
C ILE A 19 10.60 21.42 16.98
N ILE A 20 11.02 22.58 16.47
CA ILE A 20 10.92 22.91 15.05
C ILE A 20 11.78 21.94 14.22
N SER A 21 13.03 21.72 14.62
CA SER A 21 13.94 20.79 13.95
C SER A 21 13.38 19.36 13.94
N ASP A 22 12.85 18.88 15.07
CA ASP A 22 12.27 17.55 15.16
C ASP A 22 11.04 17.41 14.24
N ASN A 23 10.22 18.46 14.13
CA ASN A 23 9.08 18.46 13.20
C ASN A 23 9.54 18.43 11.73
N GLU A 24 10.60 19.16 11.37
CA GLU A 24 11.18 19.09 10.03
C GLU A 24 11.68 17.67 9.69
N ASP A 25 12.36 17.02 10.63
CA ASP A 25 12.82 15.63 10.48
C ASP A 25 11.64 14.65 10.33
N ILE A 26 10.56 14.85 11.10
CA ILE A 26 9.33 14.07 10.97
C ILE A 26 8.74 14.21 9.57
N GLU A 27 8.66 15.43 9.03
CA GLU A 27 8.13 15.66 7.68
C GLU A 27 9.00 15.04 6.58
N VAL A 28 10.31 15.09 6.74
CA VAL A 28 11.26 14.40 5.84
C VAL A 28 11.02 12.90 5.88
N GLN A 29 10.85 12.31 7.06
CA GLN A 29 10.59 10.88 7.22
C GLN A 29 9.22 10.48 6.66
N ARG A 30 8.17 11.29 6.89
CA ARG A 30 6.84 11.09 6.31
C ARG A 30 6.91 11.05 4.79
N THR A 31 7.60 12.01 4.18
CA THR A 31 7.79 12.07 2.73
C THR A 31 8.50 10.81 2.20
N LYS A 32 9.56 10.35 2.88
CA LYS A 32 10.25 9.11 2.53
C LYS A 32 9.34 7.89 2.65
N LEU A 33 8.55 7.80 3.71
CA LEU A 33 7.61 6.70 3.94
C LEU A 33 6.54 6.65 2.86
N THR A 34 5.91 7.78 2.53
CA THR A 34 4.92 7.89 1.45
C THR A 34 5.52 7.41 0.13
N GLY A 35 6.71 7.90 -0.24
CA GLY A 35 7.37 7.44 -1.46
C GLY A 35 7.74 5.94 -1.44
N MET A 36 7.98 5.33 -0.28
CA MET A 36 8.19 3.88 -0.16
C MET A 36 6.88 3.10 -0.31
N ILE A 37 5.78 3.60 0.24
CA ILE A 37 4.44 3.02 0.11
C ILE A 37 4.02 3.03 -1.36
N ASP A 38 4.15 4.17 -2.05
CA ASP A 38 3.80 4.29 -3.46
C ASP A 38 4.56 3.27 -4.32
N ARG A 39 5.88 3.14 -4.09
CA ARG A 39 6.71 2.15 -4.80
C ARG A 39 6.30 0.70 -4.51
N ARG A 40 5.87 0.40 -3.28
CA ARG A 40 5.39 -0.93 -2.90
C ARG A 40 4.07 -1.21 -3.62
N ASP A 41 3.15 -0.26 -3.59
CA ASP A 41 1.81 -0.42 -4.13
C ASP A 41 1.83 -0.52 -5.67
N ASP A 42 2.68 0.26 -6.34
CA ASP A 42 2.96 0.13 -7.77
C ASP A 42 3.45 -1.27 -8.15
N LYS A 43 4.41 -1.81 -7.39
CA LYS A 43 4.94 -3.16 -7.63
C LYS A 43 3.89 -4.23 -7.36
N ALA A 44 3.10 -4.07 -6.30
CA ALA A 44 2.00 -4.98 -5.97
C ALA A 44 0.94 -4.98 -7.07
N SER A 45 0.55 -3.81 -7.60
CA SER A 45 -0.40 -3.69 -8.71
C SER A 45 0.12 -4.40 -9.95
N ARG A 46 1.37 -4.14 -10.36
CA ARG A 46 1.97 -4.80 -11.54
C ARG A 46 2.08 -6.31 -11.35
N GLY A 47 2.43 -6.77 -10.16
CA GLY A 47 2.48 -8.20 -9.82
C GLY A 47 1.11 -8.85 -9.92
N ASN A 48 0.06 -8.18 -9.41
CA ASN A 48 -1.31 -8.66 -9.52
C ASN A 48 -1.78 -8.73 -10.98
N ASP A 49 -1.47 -7.72 -11.80
CA ASP A 49 -1.80 -7.72 -13.23
C ASP A 49 -1.18 -8.92 -13.95
N LEU A 50 0.09 -9.23 -13.67
CA LEU A 50 0.77 -10.40 -14.20
C LEU A 50 0.09 -11.70 -13.74
N ALA A 51 -0.26 -11.80 -12.46
CA ALA A 51 -0.94 -12.98 -11.92
C ALA A 51 -2.34 -13.18 -12.56
N VAL A 52 -3.09 -12.10 -12.79
CA VAL A 52 -4.38 -12.13 -13.49
C VAL A 52 -4.21 -12.59 -14.94
N ARG A 53 -3.20 -12.08 -15.65
CA ARG A 53 -2.90 -12.49 -17.03
C ARG A 53 -2.48 -13.95 -17.10
N ALA A 54 -1.62 -14.40 -16.18
CA ALA A 54 -1.21 -15.80 -16.11
C ALA A 54 -2.40 -16.74 -15.87
N ARG A 55 -3.27 -16.43 -14.89
CA ARG A 55 -4.51 -17.19 -14.66
C ARG A 55 -5.43 -17.17 -15.88
N SER A 56 -5.51 -16.04 -16.59
CA SER A 56 -6.31 -15.93 -17.81
C SER A 56 -5.76 -16.76 -18.95
N GLY A 57 -4.43 -16.83 -19.09
CA GLY A 57 -3.75 -17.72 -20.03
C GLY A 57 -4.04 -19.19 -19.74
N ILE A 58 -3.90 -19.61 -18.47
CA ILE A 58 -4.22 -20.98 -18.03
C ILE A 58 -5.68 -21.32 -18.28
N LYS A 59 -6.59 -20.38 -17.98
CA LYS A 59 -8.03 -20.53 -18.29
C LYS A 59 -8.26 -20.69 -19.79
N PHE A 60 -7.54 -19.95 -20.62
CA PHE A 60 -7.66 -20.02 -22.07
C PHE A 60 -7.15 -21.36 -22.62
N THR A 61 -6.04 -21.88 -22.11
CA THR A 61 -5.43 -23.13 -22.61
C THR A 61 -6.12 -24.40 -22.11
N TYR A 62 -6.50 -24.46 -20.84
CA TYR A 62 -7.06 -25.68 -20.22
C TYR A 62 -8.57 -25.61 -19.98
N GLY A 63 -9.18 -24.43 -20.10
CA GLY A 63 -10.58 -24.21 -19.77
C GLY A 63 -10.80 -23.83 -18.30
N ALA A 64 -12.00 -23.28 -18.03
CA ALA A 64 -12.31 -22.65 -16.75
C ALA A 64 -12.69 -23.64 -15.63
N ASP A 65 -12.97 -24.90 -15.93
CA ASP A 65 -13.25 -25.96 -14.94
C ASP A 65 -12.08 -26.94 -14.77
N SER A 66 -10.92 -26.61 -15.34
CA SER A 66 -9.74 -27.48 -15.30
C SER A 66 -9.05 -27.50 -13.94
N ALA A 67 -8.39 -28.63 -13.62
CA ALA A 67 -7.58 -28.75 -12.41
C ALA A 67 -6.42 -27.74 -12.40
N GLN A 68 -5.83 -27.45 -13.56
CA GLN A 68 -4.73 -26.49 -13.74
C GLN A 68 -5.18 -25.07 -13.39
N TYR A 69 -6.39 -24.67 -13.82
CA TYR A 69 -6.93 -23.37 -13.49
C TYR A 69 -7.24 -23.24 -11.99
N LYS A 70 -7.76 -24.30 -11.36
CA LYS A 70 -7.98 -24.36 -9.91
C LYS A 70 -6.67 -24.27 -9.11
N GLN A 71 -5.65 -25.02 -9.52
CA GLN A 71 -4.31 -24.98 -8.92
C GLN A 71 -3.65 -23.61 -9.04
N ALA A 72 -3.90 -22.89 -10.13
CA ALA A 72 -3.42 -21.51 -10.31
C ALA A 72 -4.20 -20.47 -9.47
N GLY A 73 -5.09 -20.91 -8.58
CA GLY A 73 -5.93 -20.05 -7.73
C GLY A 73 -7.15 -19.47 -8.44
N GLY A 74 -7.53 -19.99 -9.61
CA GLY A 74 -8.77 -19.64 -10.28
C GLY A 74 -9.97 -20.35 -9.66
N THR A 75 -11.11 -19.68 -9.57
CA THR A 75 -12.37 -20.33 -9.17
C THR A 75 -13.01 -21.02 -10.38
N PRO A 76 -13.25 -22.34 -10.34
CA PRO A 76 -13.93 -23.07 -11.42
C PRO A 76 -15.28 -22.45 -11.79
N LEU A 77 -15.70 -22.53 -13.06
CA LEU A 77 -16.98 -21.96 -13.50
C LEU A 77 -18.16 -22.59 -12.76
N SER A 78 -18.09 -23.91 -12.56
CA SER A 78 -19.04 -24.70 -11.78
C SER A 78 -19.20 -24.25 -10.31
N GLU A 79 -18.14 -23.73 -9.70
CA GLU A 79 -18.13 -23.24 -8.31
C GLU A 79 -18.51 -21.74 -8.19
N ARG A 80 -18.63 -21.02 -9.32
CA ARG A 80 -19.01 -19.59 -9.31
C ARG A 80 -20.50 -19.43 -9.08
N LYS A 81 -20.86 -18.38 -8.33
CA LYS A 81 -22.26 -17.94 -8.22
C LYS A 81 -22.80 -17.62 -9.62
N PRO A 82 -23.89 -18.26 -10.08
CA PRO A 82 -24.46 -17.99 -11.39
C PRO A 82 -24.96 -16.55 -11.46
N ARG A 83 -24.73 -15.89 -12.60
CA ARG A 83 -25.21 -14.52 -12.82
C ARG A 83 -26.70 -14.55 -13.18
N THR A 84 -27.55 -14.15 -12.24
CA THR A 84 -28.96 -13.87 -12.55
C THR A 84 -29.03 -12.63 -13.45
N LYS A 85 -29.53 -12.77 -14.68
CA LYS A 85 -29.83 -11.61 -15.52
C LYS A 85 -31.09 -10.94 -14.96
N LYS A 86 -31.06 -9.63 -14.68
CA LYS A 86 -32.28 -8.86 -14.42
C LYS A 86 -33.14 -8.95 -15.68
N SER A 87 -34.38 -9.42 -15.54
CA SER A 87 -35.38 -9.32 -16.60
C SER A 87 -35.62 -7.84 -16.87
N SER A 88 -35.29 -7.36 -18.06
CA SER A 88 -35.78 -6.08 -18.55
C SER A 88 -37.26 -6.27 -18.89
N SER A 89 -38.15 -5.86 -17.99
CA SER A 89 -39.56 -5.61 -18.31
C SER A 89 -39.71 -4.24 -18.96
#